data_AF-A0A7L0SB95-F1
#
_entry.id   AF-A0A7L0SB95-F1
#
_cell.length_a   1.000
_cell.length_b   1.000
_cell.length_c   1.000
_cell.angle_alpha   90.00
_cell.angle_beta   90.00
_cell.angle_gamma   90.00
#
_symmetry.space_group_name_H-M   'P 1'
#
loop_
_entity.id
_entity.type
_entity.pdbx_description
1 polymer ?
#
loop_
_entity_poly.entity_id
_entity_poly.type
_entity_poly.pdbx_seq_one_letter_code
_entity_poly.pdbx_strand_id
1 'polypeptide(L)'
;EEAAEAYSYGDNETECEYMEWGPSLALLPTIYLLVFLLGTAGNGLVLWTIFKGGRDRRRSADTFIANLAAADLTFVATLPLWAAYTWLGYHWPFGTVACKVSSYLVFVNMYASVFCLTGLSFDRYLAIVRPLATAKLRSRVSGLVA
;
A
#
# COMPACT_ATOMS: atom_id res chain seq x y z
N GLU A 1 -11.54 47.04 -49.61
CA GLU A 1 -10.86 47.03 -48.30
C GLU A 1 -11.73 46.31 -47.29
N GLU A 2 -11.07 45.63 -46.38
CA GLU A 2 -11.47 44.51 -45.52
C GLU A 2 -12.33 44.89 -44.29
N ALA A 3 -12.76 43.85 -43.56
CA ALA A 3 -13.34 43.77 -42.20
C ALA A 3 -14.89 43.90 -42.09
N ALA A 4 -15.63 43.05 -41.36
CA ALA A 4 -15.24 42.27 -40.18
C ALA A 4 -15.93 40.89 -40.12
N GLU A 5 -15.21 39.97 -39.49
CA GLU A 5 -15.48 38.55 -39.28
C GLU A 5 -16.77 38.28 -38.49
N ALA A 6 -17.54 37.29 -38.97
CA ALA A 6 -18.38 36.46 -38.12
C ALA A 6 -17.79 35.05 -38.14
N TYR A 7 -16.73 34.84 -37.37
CA TYR A 7 -16.17 33.52 -37.15
C TYR A 7 -17.15 32.73 -36.28
N SER A 8 -17.90 31.84 -36.91
CA SER A 8 -18.75 30.86 -36.23
C SER A 8 -17.84 29.94 -35.41
N TYR A 9 -17.92 30.02 -34.08
CA TYR A 9 -17.34 29.03 -33.18
C TYR A 9 -18.17 27.76 -33.31
N GLY A 10 -17.88 26.95 -34.32
CA GLY A 10 -18.37 25.58 -34.39
C GLY A 10 -17.78 24.81 -33.21
N ASP A 11 -18.65 24.19 -32.41
CA ASP A 11 -18.27 23.27 -31.35
C ASP A 11 -17.17 22.31 -31.84
N ASN A 12 -16.07 22.23 -31.08
CA ASN A 12 -15.03 21.26 -31.33
C ASN A 12 -15.60 19.86 -31.08
N GLU A 13 -16.06 19.18 -32.13
CA GLU A 13 -16.41 17.75 -32.15
C GLU A 13 -15.15 16.85 -31.98
N THR A 14 -14.35 17.10 -30.95
CA THR A 14 -13.18 16.29 -30.56
C THR A 14 -13.18 15.90 -29.10
N GLU A 15 -14.32 16.00 -28.40
CA GLU A 15 -14.50 15.34 -27.10
C GLU A 15 -14.96 13.89 -27.33
N CYS A 16 -14.04 12.94 -27.16
CA CYS A 16 -14.43 11.54 -27.00
C CYS A 16 -15.27 11.40 -25.73
N GLU A 17 -16.53 10.94 -25.84
CA GLU A 17 -17.30 10.54 -24.67
C GLU A 17 -16.64 9.32 -24.01
N TYR A 18 -15.90 9.56 -22.93
CA TYR A 18 -15.43 8.50 -22.05
C TYR A 18 -16.65 7.96 -21.29
N MET A 19 -17.19 6.84 -21.78
CA MET A 19 -18.30 6.17 -21.13
C MET A 19 -17.80 5.54 -19.82
N GLU A 20 -18.08 6.20 -18.71
CA GLU A 20 -17.78 5.68 -17.38
C GLU A 20 -18.76 4.55 -17.06
N TRP A 21 -18.25 3.32 -17.04
CA TRP A 21 -19.08 2.12 -16.86
C TRP A 21 -19.74 2.19 -15.47
N GLY A 22 -21.04 2.52 -15.41
CA GLY A 22 -21.84 2.55 -14.18
C GLY A 22 -21.59 1.41 -13.17
N PRO A 23 -21.41 0.13 -13.57
CA PRO A 23 -21.09 -0.94 -12.61
C PRO A 23 -19.73 -0.80 -11.91
N SER A 24 -18.77 -0.09 -12.50
CA SER A 24 -17.44 0.14 -11.89
C SER A 24 -17.50 0.99 -10.63
N LEU A 25 -18.44 1.94 -10.55
CA LEU A 25 -18.65 2.80 -9.38
C LEU A 25 -19.17 2.03 -8.15
N ALA A 26 -19.80 0.87 -8.34
CA ALA A 26 -20.24 0.01 -7.23
C ALA A 26 -19.25 -1.13 -6.94
N LEU A 27 -18.62 -1.68 -7.97
CA LEU A 27 -17.68 -2.79 -7.85
C LEU A 27 -16.34 -2.37 -7.21
N LEU A 28 -15.84 -1.16 -7.50
CA LEU A 28 -14.59 -0.68 -6.91
C LEU A 28 -14.70 -0.41 -5.39
N PRO A 29 -15.71 0.35 -4.88
CA PRO A 29 -15.87 0.54 -3.45
C PRO A 29 -16.06 -0.77 -2.68
N THR A 30 -16.82 -1.71 -3.24
CA THR A 30 -17.06 -3.02 -2.58
C THR A 30 -15.77 -3.82 -2.45
N ILE A 31 -14.93 -3.86 -3.50
CA ILE A 31 -13.60 -4.48 -3.41
C ILE A 31 -12.73 -3.76 -2.38
N TYR A 32 -12.69 -2.42 -2.39
CA TYR A 32 -11.90 -1.67 -1.41
C TYR A 32 -12.31 -1.96 0.04
N LEU A 33 -13.61 -2.05 0.32
CA LEU A 33 -14.10 -2.42 1.66
C LEU A 33 -13.77 -3.86 2.03
N LEU A 34 -13.86 -4.82 1.09
CA LEU A 34 -13.44 -6.20 1.33
C LEU A 34 -11.95 -6.31 1.63
N VAL A 35 -11.12 -5.62 0.86
CA VAL A 35 -9.67 -5.56 1.07
C VAL A 35 -9.35 -4.87 2.40
N PHE A 36 -10.11 -3.85 2.80
CA PHE A 36 -9.98 -3.24 4.13
C PHE A 36 -10.23 -4.26 5.25
N LEU A 37 -11.33 -5.01 5.19
CA LEU A 37 -11.67 -5.99 6.22
C LEU A 37 -10.65 -7.13 6.30
N LEU A 38 -10.31 -7.73 5.15
CA LEU A 38 -9.35 -8.83 5.08
C LEU A 38 -7.94 -8.36 5.45
N GLY A 39 -7.54 -7.19 4.98
CA GLY A 39 -6.22 -6.62 5.21
C GLY A 39 -6.01 -6.18 6.66
N THR A 40 -7.02 -5.59 7.31
CA THR A 40 -6.95 -5.26 8.74
C THR A 40 -6.89 -6.50 9.61
N ALA A 41 -7.75 -7.50 9.33
CA ALA A 41 -7.74 -8.76 10.08
C ALA A 41 -6.43 -9.53 9.88
N GLY A 42 -5.97 -9.68 8.64
CA GLY A 42 -4.76 -10.43 8.29
C GLY A 42 -3.49 -9.79 8.86
N ASN A 43 -3.23 -8.53 8.54
CA ASN A 43 -2.03 -7.83 9.00
C ASN A 43 -2.06 -7.56 10.52
N GLY A 44 -3.25 -7.34 11.08
CA GLY A 44 -3.45 -7.25 12.53
C GLY A 44 -3.08 -8.56 13.23
N LEU A 45 -3.48 -9.71 12.68
CA LEU A 45 -3.13 -11.02 13.22
C LEU A 45 -1.61 -11.27 13.13
N VAL A 46 -0.97 -10.89 12.01
CA VAL A 46 0.50 -10.98 11.86
C VAL A 46 1.21 -10.18 12.95
N LEU A 47 0.84 -8.90 13.13
CA LEU A 47 1.41 -8.09 14.22
C LEU A 47 1.15 -8.72 15.59
N TRP A 48 -0.08 -9.17 15.85
CA TRP A 48 -0.44 -9.77 17.14
C TRP A 48 0.41 -11.00 17.46
N THR A 49 0.64 -11.89 16.49
CA THR A 49 1.49 -13.07 16.69
C THR A 49 2.94 -12.69 16.99
N ILE A 50 3.48 -11.68 16.32
CA ILE A 50 4.85 -11.17 16.55
C ILE A 50 4.97 -10.48 17.93
N PHE A 51 3.94 -9.75 18.37
CA PHE A 51 3.91 -9.13 19.70
C PHE A 51 3.77 -10.17 20.81
N LYS A 52 2.94 -11.20 20.62
CA LYS A 52 2.72 -12.28 21.59
C LYS A 52 3.94 -13.22 21.71
N GLY A 53 4.76 -13.35 20.67
CA GLY A 53 5.92 -14.25 20.63
C GLY A 53 7.09 -13.91 21.58
N GLY A 54 7.06 -12.76 22.27
CA GLY A 54 8.12 -12.33 23.19
C GLY A 54 9.39 -11.84 22.50
N ARG A 55 10.18 -10.98 23.17
CA ARG A 55 11.36 -10.32 22.57
C ARG A 55 12.53 -11.30 22.33
N ASP A 56 12.66 -12.34 23.15
CA ASP A 56 13.73 -13.35 23.05
C ASP A 56 13.66 -14.24 21.81
N ARG A 57 12.51 -14.33 21.16
CA ARG A 57 12.30 -15.19 19.97
C ARG A 57 12.28 -14.42 18.66
N ARG A 58 12.45 -13.09 18.69
CA ARG A 58 12.39 -12.23 17.50
C ARG A 58 13.63 -12.39 16.65
N ARG A 59 13.46 -12.93 15.45
CA ARG A 59 14.48 -12.89 14.39
C ARG A 59 14.53 -11.51 13.75
N SER A 60 15.66 -11.19 13.11
CA SER A 60 15.80 -10.00 12.27
C SER A 60 14.67 -9.91 11.22
N ALA A 61 14.29 -11.05 10.63
CA ALA A 61 13.16 -11.17 9.70
C ALA A 61 11.82 -10.71 10.31
N ASP A 62 11.57 -10.98 11.59
CA ASP A 62 10.30 -10.62 12.26
C ASP A 62 10.13 -9.10 12.39
N THR A 63 11.24 -8.35 12.42
CA THR A 63 11.20 -6.88 12.46
C THR A 63 10.81 -6.30 11.09
N PHE A 64 11.32 -6.87 10.00
CA PHE A 64 10.90 -6.49 8.66
C PHE A 64 9.42 -6.81 8.43
N ILE A 65 8.98 -8.01 8.84
CA ILE A 65 7.58 -8.43 8.74
C ILE A 65 6.67 -7.53 9.59
N ALA A 66 7.10 -7.11 10.79
CA ALA A 66 6.32 -6.19 11.60
C ALA A 66 6.18 -4.81 10.96
N ASN A 67 7.26 -4.26 10.39
CA ASN A 67 7.20 -2.97 9.69
C ASN A 67 6.32 -3.05 8.44
N LEU A 68 6.35 -4.17 7.71
CA LEU A 68 5.44 -4.43 6.60
C LEU A 68 3.99 -4.42 7.05
N ALA A 69 3.66 -5.22 8.06
CA ALA A 69 2.30 -5.33 8.56
C ALA A 69 1.79 -3.97 9.08
N ALA A 70 2.65 -3.14 9.68
CA ALA A 70 2.29 -1.78 10.06
C ALA A 70 2.02 -0.87 8.83
N ALA A 71 2.83 -0.95 7.78
CA ALA A 71 2.62 -0.20 6.53
C ALA A 71 1.37 -0.67 5.78
N ASP A 72 1.07 -1.96 5.82
CA ASP A 72 -0.15 -2.52 5.25
C ASP A 72 -1.37 -2.03 6.02
N LEU A 73 -1.33 -2.01 7.35
CA LEU A 73 -2.43 -1.50 8.19
C LEU A 73 -2.71 -0.01 7.93
N THR A 74 -1.67 0.82 7.79
CA THR A 74 -1.86 2.23 7.47
C THR A 74 -2.40 2.43 6.07
N PHE A 75 -1.96 1.64 5.09
CA PHE A 75 -2.50 1.68 3.73
C PHE A 75 -3.97 1.23 3.68
N VAL A 76 -4.32 0.08 4.26
CA VAL A 76 -5.71 -0.42 4.23
C VAL A 76 -6.65 0.54 4.96
N ALA A 77 -6.19 1.21 6.02
CA ALA A 77 -6.98 2.26 6.69
C ALA A 77 -7.35 3.43 5.76
N THR A 78 -6.63 3.64 4.65
CA THR A 78 -7.00 4.64 3.63
C THR A 78 -8.00 4.15 2.60
N LEU A 79 -8.18 2.83 2.43
CA LEU A 79 -9.09 2.26 1.42
C LEU A 79 -10.55 2.72 1.55
N PRO A 80 -11.14 2.92 2.75
CA PRO A 80 -12.47 3.51 2.87
C PRO A 80 -12.58 4.92 2.28
N LEU A 81 -11.51 5.72 2.32
CA LEU A 81 -11.47 7.05 1.69
C LEU A 81 -11.52 6.91 0.15
N TRP A 82 -10.77 5.95 -0.40
CA TRP A 82 -10.80 5.62 -1.83
C TRP A 82 -12.15 5.06 -2.29
N ALA A 83 -12.81 4.27 -1.45
CA ALA A 83 -14.17 3.76 -1.69
C ALA A 83 -15.20 4.90 -1.74
N ALA A 84 -15.11 5.87 -0.82
CA ALA A 84 -15.95 7.05 -0.87
C ALA A 84 -15.64 7.91 -2.11
N TYR A 85 -14.37 8.10 -2.44
CA TYR A 85 -13.94 8.84 -3.62
C TYR A 85 -14.52 8.27 -4.93
N THR A 86 -14.47 6.94 -5.12
CA THR A 86 -15.05 6.31 -6.31
C THR A 86 -16.57 6.31 -6.31
N TRP A 87 -17.20 6.16 -5.13
CA TRP A 87 -18.67 6.27 -5.01
C TRP A 87 -19.16 7.67 -5.39
N LEU A 88 -18.44 8.73 -5.02
CA LEU A 88 -18.79 10.12 -5.32
C LEU A 88 -18.43 10.54 -6.76
N GLY A 89 -18.13 9.61 -7.67
CA GLY A 89 -17.77 9.93 -9.05
C GLY A 89 -16.43 10.63 -9.16
N TYR A 90 -15.41 10.09 -8.49
CA TYR A 90 -14.04 10.63 -8.49
C TYR A 90 -13.93 12.05 -7.89
N HIS A 91 -14.85 12.40 -6.98
CA HIS A 91 -14.78 13.63 -6.20
C HIS A 91 -14.20 13.37 -4.80
N TRP A 92 -13.18 14.15 -4.39
CA TRP A 92 -12.47 13.96 -3.11
C TRP A 92 -12.91 14.98 -2.04
N PRO A 93 -13.72 14.60 -1.03
CA PRO A 93 -14.22 15.54 -0.02
C PRO A 93 -13.32 15.71 1.22
N PHE A 94 -12.30 14.85 1.41
CA PHE A 94 -11.52 14.80 2.67
C PHE A 94 -10.37 15.82 2.77
N GLY A 95 -10.32 16.78 1.83
CA GLY A 95 -9.29 17.81 1.78
C GLY A 95 -7.94 17.36 1.18
N THR A 96 -7.07 18.33 0.93
CA THR A 96 -5.81 18.13 0.17
C THR A 96 -4.75 17.34 0.93
N VAL A 97 -4.67 17.51 2.25
CA VAL A 97 -3.71 16.78 3.11
C VAL A 97 -4.00 15.29 3.05
N ALA A 98 -5.27 14.90 3.25
CA ALA A 98 -5.67 13.49 3.19
C ALA A 98 -5.40 12.87 1.82
N CYS A 99 -5.63 13.60 0.73
CA CYS A 99 -5.34 13.16 -0.65
C CYS A 99 -3.85 12.88 -0.86
N LYS A 100 -2.97 13.78 -0.39
CA LYS A 100 -1.52 13.60 -0.49
C LYS A 100 -1.04 12.43 0.36
N VAL A 101 -1.53 12.33 1.60
CA VAL A 101 -1.15 11.26 2.53
C VAL A 101 -1.62 9.90 2.03
N SER A 102 -2.87 9.77 1.57
CA SER A 102 -3.40 8.51 1.05
C SER A 102 -2.62 8.03 -0.17
N SER A 103 -2.32 8.94 -1.10
CA SER A 103 -1.51 8.65 -2.28
C SER A 103 -0.09 8.24 -1.90
N TYR A 104 0.54 8.94 -0.95
CA TYR A 104 1.87 8.61 -0.46
C TYR A 104 1.92 7.23 0.20
N LEU A 105 0.91 6.87 1.01
CA LEU A 105 0.83 5.58 1.69
C LEU A 105 0.77 4.40 0.71
N VAL A 106 0.17 4.58 -0.48
CA VAL A 106 0.19 3.57 -1.56
C VAL A 106 1.62 3.26 -1.99
N PHE A 107 2.43 4.29 -2.23
CA PHE A 107 3.83 4.11 -2.62
C PHE A 107 4.67 3.50 -1.49
N VAL A 108 4.44 3.94 -0.25
CA VAL A 108 5.13 3.37 0.92
C VAL A 108 4.83 1.87 1.04
N ASN A 109 3.57 1.46 0.88
CA ASN A 109 3.16 0.06 0.89
C ASN A 109 3.89 -0.74 -0.20
N MET A 110 3.91 -0.21 -1.43
CA MET A 110 4.59 -0.83 -2.57
C MET A 110 6.08 -1.05 -2.28
N TYR A 111 6.78 -0.02 -1.79
CA TYR A 111 8.20 -0.13 -1.48
C TYR A 111 8.46 -1.05 -0.28
N ALA A 112 7.65 -0.97 0.78
CA ALA A 112 7.77 -1.85 1.95
C ALA A 112 7.64 -3.33 1.56
N SER A 113 6.68 -3.65 0.69
CA SER A 113 6.48 -4.99 0.15
C SER A 113 7.71 -5.51 -0.59
N VAL A 114 8.31 -4.68 -1.47
CA VAL A 114 9.54 -5.03 -2.20
C VAL A 114 10.72 -5.23 -1.25
N PHE A 115 10.91 -4.35 -0.27
CA PHE A 115 11.97 -4.49 0.73
C PHE A 115 11.82 -5.72 1.61
N CYS A 116 10.59 -6.15 1.90
CA CYS A 116 10.36 -7.37 2.68
C CYS A 116 10.60 -8.63 1.86
N LEU A 117 10.14 -8.69 0.61
CA LEU A 117 10.42 -9.82 -0.28
C LEU A 117 11.91 -9.99 -0.52
N THR A 118 12.62 -8.88 -0.73
CA THR A 118 14.09 -8.89 -0.87
C THR A 118 14.78 -9.30 0.43
N GLY A 119 14.36 -8.78 1.58
CA GLY A 119 14.89 -9.17 2.89
C GLY A 119 14.70 -10.65 3.21
N LEU A 120 13.51 -11.21 2.93
CA LEU A 120 13.23 -12.65 3.06
C LEU A 120 14.10 -13.48 2.12
N SER A 121 14.22 -13.05 0.87
CA SER A 121 15.08 -13.72 -0.13
C SER A 121 16.54 -13.69 0.29
N PHE A 122 17.00 -12.57 0.85
CA PHE A 122 18.36 -12.41 1.33
C PHE A 122 18.65 -13.26 2.58
N ASP A 123 17.71 -13.36 3.53
CA ASP A 123 17.80 -14.29 4.67
C ASP A 123 17.96 -15.74 4.20
N ARG A 124 17.14 -16.17 3.24
CA ARG A 124 17.24 -17.51 2.64
C ARG A 124 18.57 -17.71 1.93
N TYR A 125 19.02 -16.72 1.16
CA TYR A 125 20.30 -16.76 0.46
C TYR A 125 21.48 -16.95 1.43
N LEU A 126 21.54 -16.15 2.51
CA LEU A 126 22.60 -16.27 3.51
C LEU A 126 22.56 -17.62 4.24
N ALA A 127 21.36 -18.14 4.54
CA ALA A 127 21.20 -19.45 5.16
C ALA A 127 21.75 -20.60 4.29
N ILE A 128 21.61 -20.50 2.96
CA ILE A 128 22.07 -21.53 2.01
C ILE A 128 23.57 -21.39 1.71
N VAL A 129 24.04 -20.17 1.41
CA VAL A 129 25.39 -19.94 0.88
C VAL A 129 26.45 -19.78 1.98
N ARG A 130 26.09 -19.27 3.16
CA ARG A 130 27.06 -19.00 4.24
C ARG A 130 26.62 -19.56 5.61
N PRO A 131 26.48 -20.89 5.76
CA PRO A 131 26.00 -21.51 7.01
C PRO A 131 26.81 -21.10 8.27
N LEU A 132 28.12 -20.88 8.13
CA LEU A 132 29.00 -20.47 9.24
C LEU A 132 28.89 -18.97 9.62
N ALA A 133 28.53 -18.09 8.68
CA ALA A 133 28.30 -16.68 8.96
C ALA A 133 26.94 -16.47 9.65
N THR A 134 25.94 -17.25 9.26
CA THR A 134 24.60 -17.26 9.87
C THR A 134 24.65 -17.72 11.32
N ALA A 135 25.51 -18.69 11.66
CA ALA A 135 25.75 -19.11 13.05
C ALA A 135 26.39 -17.98 13.90
N LYS A 136 27.39 -17.26 13.37
CA LYS A 136 28.03 -16.12 14.06
C LYS A 136 27.11 -14.90 14.19
N LEU A 137 26.29 -14.61 13.18
CA LEU A 137 25.33 -13.50 13.24
C LEU A 137 24.23 -13.77 14.28
N ARG A 138 23.76 -15.03 14.38
CA ARG A 138 22.80 -15.46 15.40
C ARG A 138 23.39 -15.35 16.81
N SER A 139 24.67 -15.67 17.00
CA SER A 139 25.36 -15.49 18.29
C SER A 139 25.58 -14.02 18.65
N ARG A 140 25.89 -13.15 17.68
CA ARG A 140 26.07 -11.71 17.92
C ARG A 140 24.75 -10.99 18.25
N VAL A 141 23.64 -11.42 17.65
CA VAL A 141 22.30 -10.89 17.99
C VAL A 141 21.86 -11.39 19.37
N SER A 142 22.12 -12.64 19.74
CA SER A 142 21.89 -13.12 21.12
C SER A 142 22.76 -12.41 22.17
N GLY A 143 24.01 -12.07 21.84
CA GLY A 143 24.91 -11.34 22.76
C GLY A 143 24.62 -9.83 22.88
N LEU A 144 23.72 -9.28 22.07
CA LEU A 144 23.25 -7.89 22.13
C LEU A 144 21.89 -7.76 22.83
N VAL A 145 21.24 -8.89 23.12
CA VAL A 145 19.95 -8.98 23.82
C VAL A 145 20.13 -9.46 25.27
N ALA A 146 21.27 -10.06 25.61
CA ALA A 146 21.72 -10.31 26.99
C ALA A 146 22.41 -9.08 27.57
#